data_AF-A0A494UTF5-F1
#
_entry.id   AF-A0A494UTF5-F1
#
_cell.length_a   1.000
_cell.length_b   1.000
_cell.length_c   1.000
_cell.angle_alpha   90.00
_cell.angle_beta   90.00
_cell.angle_gamma   90.00
#
_symmetry.space_group_name_H-M   'P 1'
#
loop_
_entity.id
_entity.type
_entity.pdbx_description
1 polymer ?
#
loop_
_entity_poly.entity_id
_entity_poly.type
_entity_poly.pdbx_seq_one_letter_code
_entity_poly.pdbx_strand_id
1 'polypeptide(L)'
;MSTRTTWALVVETTQGIGQRKHMAAEVLAHVEGSREEALAELERRARGHVPEHPSSPRRRRLVRTGDGFLLVVDGAWQTFASRFTVGELLADSDAPPAPEPVAARSAPPPDVPDEPAAPAVAPGGADEPDELDEDGIPVRPAWLGRTGRP
;
A
#
# COMPACT_ATOMS: atom_id res chain seq x y z
N MET A 1 4.12 4.00 7.63
CA MET A 1 3.87 3.88 6.18
C MET A 1 2.50 4.48 5.94
N SER A 2 2.38 5.59 5.21
CA SER A 2 1.07 6.14 4.87
C SER A 2 0.43 5.20 3.85
N THR A 3 -0.67 4.55 4.21
CA THR A 3 -1.52 3.81 3.27
C THR A 3 -2.02 4.81 2.24
N ARG A 4 -1.52 4.74 1.01
CA ARG A 4 -2.03 5.57 -0.08
C ARG A 4 -3.39 5.00 -0.48
N THR A 5 -4.40 5.86 -0.48
CA THR A 5 -5.71 5.51 -1.03
C THR A 5 -5.58 5.36 -2.55
N THR A 6 -6.12 4.26 -3.08
CA THR A 6 -6.22 4.02 -4.51
C THR A 6 -7.58 4.46 -5.00
N TRP A 7 -7.60 5.29 -6.03
CA TRP A 7 -8.80 5.81 -6.67
C TRP A 7 -8.99 5.16 -8.03
N ALA A 8 -10.15 4.56 -8.27
CA ALA A 8 -10.59 4.09 -9.56
C ALA A 8 -11.28 5.21 -10.35
N LEU A 9 -10.83 5.38 -11.59
CA LEU A 9 -11.43 6.28 -12.58
C LEU A 9 -12.42 5.46 -13.40
N VAL A 10 -13.71 5.75 -13.30
CA VAL A 10 -14.76 4.94 -13.95
C VAL A 10 -15.43 5.75 -15.05
N VAL A 11 -15.74 5.09 -16.16
CA VAL A 11 -16.66 5.61 -17.18
C VAL A 11 -17.86 4.69 -17.29
N GLU A 12 -19.06 5.27 -17.23
CA GLU A 12 -20.31 4.59 -17.53
C GLU A 12 -20.82 5.09 -18.88
N THR A 13 -21.03 4.17 -19.82
CA THR A 13 -21.51 4.49 -21.17
C THR A 13 -22.74 3.65 -21.51
N THR A 14 -23.64 4.23 -22.30
CA THR A 14 -24.73 3.45 -22.89
C THR A 14 -24.19 2.63 -24.06
N GLN A 15 -24.22 1.32 -23.93
CA GLN A 15 -23.84 0.38 -24.98
C GLN A 15 -25.07 -0.35 -25.53
N GLY A 16 -24.92 -0.94 -26.72
CA GLY A 16 -25.98 -1.72 -27.37
C GLY A 16 -26.90 -0.90 -28.29
N ILE A 17 -27.71 -1.62 -29.06
CA ILE A 17 -28.54 -1.07 -30.15
C ILE A 17 -30.02 -1.37 -29.87
N GLY A 18 -30.89 -0.41 -30.17
CA GLY A 18 -32.34 -0.56 -30.04
C GLY A 18 -32.78 -0.91 -28.62
N GLN A 19 -33.51 -2.01 -28.47
CA GLN A 19 -34.05 -2.47 -27.18
C GLN A 19 -33.02 -3.19 -26.29
N ARG A 20 -31.81 -3.47 -26.79
CA ARG A 20 -30.73 -4.10 -26.01
C ARG A 20 -29.74 -3.08 -25.42
N LYS A 21 -30.16 -1.81 -25.33
CA LYS A 21 -29.35 -0.78 -24.69
C LYS A 21 -29.21 -1.08 -23.21
N HIS A 22 -27.99 -1.00 -22.71
CA HIS A 22 -27.68 -1.15 -21.30
C HIS A 22 -26.57 -0.16 -20.92
N MET A 23 -26.48 0.15 -19.63
CA MET A 23 -25.32 0.88 -19.11
C MET A 23 -24.20 -0.11 -18.83
N ALA A 24 -23.01 0.20 -19.32
CA ALA A 24 -21.79 -0.54 -19.03
C ALA A 24 -20.80 0.40 -18.32
N ALA A 25 -20.20 -0.09 -17.24
CA ALA A 25 -19.16 0.59 -16.49
C ALA A 25 -17.79 -0.01 -16.81
N GLU A 26 -16.79 0.83 -16.99
CA GLU A 26 -15.41 0.45 -17.26
C GLU A 26 -14.46 1.25 -16.37
N VAL A 27 -13.47 0.58 -15.79
CA VAL A 27 -12.39 1.23 -15.03
C VAL A 27 -11.30 1.67 -16.01
N LEU A 28 -11.14 2.97 -16.17
CA LEU A 28 -10.16 3.59 -17.09
C LEU A 28 -8.73 3.54 -16.56
N ALA A 29 -8.56 3.63 -15.23
CA ALA A 29 -7.27 3.60 -14.55
C ALA A 29 -7.42 3.66 -13.03
N HIS A 30 -6.30 3.38 -12.35
CA HIS A 30 -6.12 3.58 -10.93
C HIS A 30 -5.14 4.73 -10.68
N VAL A 31 -5.42 5.56 -9.67
CA VAL A 31 -4.58 6.68 -9.24
C VAL A 31 -4.34 6.55 -7.74
N GLU A 32 -3.09 6.45 -7.33
CA GLU A 32 -2.72 6.56 -5.91
C GLU A 32 -2.61 8.04 -5.52
N GLY A 33 -3.15 8.42 -4.36
CA GLY A 33 -2.98 9.77 -3.83
C GLY A 33 -4.27 10.42 -3.38
N SER A 34 -4.42 11.72 -3.64
CA SER A 34 -5.60 12.47 -3.22
C SER A 34 -6.76 12.33 -4.21
N ARG A 35 -7.97 12.61 -3.73
CA ARG A 35 -9.17 12.64 -4.57
C ARG A 35 -9.09 13.73 -5.64
N GLU A 36 -8.48 14.86 -5.33
CA GLU A 36 -8.29 15.99 -6.24
C GLU A 36 -7.38 15.62 -7.40
N GLU A 37 -6.29 14.88 -7.13
CA GLU A 37 -5.39 14.36 -8.15
C GLU A 37 -6.12 13.38 -9.09
N ALA A 38 -6.92 12.48 -8.51
CA ALA A 38 -7.76 11.57 -9.28
C ALA A 38 -8.80 12.32 -10.14
N LEU A 39 -9.47 13.35 -9.60
CA LEU A 39 -10.42 14.17 -10.37
C LEU A 39 -9.74 14.95 -11.50
N ALA A 40 -8.54 15.48 -11.28
CA ALA A 40 -7.77 16.16 -12.32
C ALA A 40 -7.37 15.21 -13.45
N GLU A 41 -7.01 13.96 -13.11
CA GLU A 41 -6.76 12.91 -14.09
C GLU A 41 -8.03 12.47 -14.84
N LEU A 42 -9.14 12.34 -14.12
CA LEU A 42 -10.44 12.04 -14.72
C LEU A 42 -10.83 13.11 -15.74
N GLU A 43 -10.60 14.39 -15.43
CA GLU A 43 -10.90 15.50 -16.33
C GLU A 43 -10.09 15.42 -17.62
N ARG A 44 -8.78 15.14 -17.52
CA ARG A 44 -7.91 14.95 -18.69
C ARG A 44 -8.45 13.85 -19.60
N ARG A 45 -8.79 12.70 -19.02
CA ARG A 45 -9.36 11.57 -19.75
C ARG A 45 -10.72 11.89 -20.37
N ALA A 46 -11.62 12.52 -19.61
CA ALA A 46 -12.95 12.88 -20.09
C ALA A 46 -12.91 13.86 -21.27
N ARG A 47 -11.94 14.78 -21.31
CA ARG A 47 -11.73 15.70 -22.45
C ARG A 47 -11.25 14.99 -23.72
N GLY A 48 -10.42 13.96 -23.55
CA GLY A 48 -9.87 13.14 -24.64
C GLY A 48 -10.78 11.99 -25.10
N HIS A 49 -11.82 11.65 -24.33
CA HIS A 49 -12.67 10.52 -24.63
C HIS A 49 -13.47 10.71 -25.93
N VAL A 50 -13.43 9.67 -26.78
CA VAL A 50 -14.19 9.57 -28.02
C VAL A 50 -15.17 8.40 -27.87
N PRO A 51 -16.45 8.65 -27.56
CA PRO A 51 -17.42 7.57 -27.42
C PRO A 51 -17.71 6.93 -28.78
N GLU A 52 -17.91 5.61 -28.80
CA GLU A 52 -18.23 4.84 -30.02
C GLU A 52 -19.52 5.32 -30.69
N HIS A 53 -20.45 5.85 -29.87
CA HIS A 53 -21.70 6.42 -30.33
C HIS A 53 -21.89 7.84 -29.79
N PRO A 54 -22.51 8.75 -30.57
CA PRO A 54 -23.09 8.56 -31.91
C PRO A 54 -22.05 8.55 -33.04
N SER A 55 -22.32 7.78 -34.11
CA SER A 55 -21.51 7.79 -35.35
C SER A 55 -21.55 9.11 -36.12
N SER A 56 -22.50 10.00 -35.82
CA SER A 56 -22.61 11.34 -36.40
C SER A 56 -22.84 12.38 -35.29
N PRO A 57 -21.77 12.83 -34.62
CA PRO A 57 -21.86 13.81 -33.55
C PRO A 57 -22.11 15.21 -34.12
N ARG A 58 -23.15 15.90 -33.64
CA ARG A 58 -23.45 17.29 -34.01
C ARG A 58 -22.91 18.29 -33.01
N ARG A 59 -22.99 17.96 -31.72
CA ARG A 59 -22.52 18.82 -30.63
C ARG A 59 -22.03 17.98 -29.47
N ARG A 60 -20.93 18.43 -28.86
CA ARG A 60 -20.32 17.81 -27.68
C ARG A 60 -20.27 18.81 -26.54
N ARG A 61 -20.65 18.39 -25.32
CA ARG A 61 -20.60 19.21 -24.11
C ARG A 61 -20.02 18.38 -22.97
N LEU A 62 -19.00 18.89 -22.31
CA LEU A 62 -18.46 18.30 -21.10
C LEU A 62 -18.90 19.15 -19.91
N VAL A 63 -19.59 18.54 -18.96
CA VAL A 63 -20.15 19.20 -17.78
C VAL A 63 -19.43 18.66 -16.55
N ARG A 64 -19.00 19.54 -15.64
CA ARG A 64 -18.47 19.13 -14.34
C ARG A 64 -19.63 18.85 -13.37
N THR A 65 -19.54 17.78 -12.61
CA THR A 65 -20.50 17.39 -11.56
C THR A 65 -19.79 17.38 -10.20
N GLY A 66 -20.50 17.06 -9.11
CA GLY A 66 -19.89 17.00 -7.78
C GLY A 66 -18.75 15.96 -7.67
N ASP A 67 -18.93 14.81 -8.31
CA ASP A 67 -18.03 13.65 -8.17
C ASP A 67 -17.37 13.23 -9.48
N GLY A 68 -17.38 14.10 -10.50
CA GLY A 68 -16.73 13.83 -11.78
C GLY A 68 -17.26 14.68 -12.92
N PHE A 69 -17.55 14.04 -14.06
CA PHE A 69 -17.90 14.73 -15.29
C PHE A 69 -19.00 13.99 -16.06
N LEU A 70 -19.77 14.73 -16.85
CA LEU A 70 -20.76 14.19 -17.77
C LEU A 70 -20.45 14.70 -19.17
N LEU A 71 -20.13 13.78 -20.07
CA LEU A 71 -20.01 14.07 -21.49
C LEU A 71 -21.37 13.83 -22.14
N VAL A 72 -21.94 14.86 -22.74
CA VAL A 72 -23.18 14.79 -23.51
C VAL A 72 -22.85 15.01 -24.98
N VAL A 73 -23.25 14.06 -25.82
CA VAL A 73 -23.06 14.13 -27.27
C VAL A 73 -24.43 14.07 -27.95
N ASP A 74 -24.79 15.16 -28.63
CA ASP A 74 -25.99 15.21 -29.44
C ASP A 74 -25.71 14.54 -30.79
N GLY A 75 -26.33 13.39 -31.02
CA GLY A 75 -26.30 12.70 -32.30
C GLY A 75 -27.39 13.21 -33.25
N ALA A 76 -27.40 12.68 -34.47
CA ALA A 76 -28.41 13.05 -35.46
C ALA A 76 -29.84 12.64 -35.05
N TRP A 77 -29.97 11.56 -34.29
CA TRP A 77 -31.26 10.92 -33.94
C TRP A 77 -31.51 10.81 -32.44
N GLN A 78 -30.45 10.84 -31.62
CA GLN A 78 -30.54 10.68 -30.18
C GLN A 78 -29.33 11.32 -29.50
N THR A 79 -29.52 11.73 -28.25
CA THR A 79 -28.44 12.19 -27.39
C THR A 79 -27.84 11.00 -26.64
N PHE A 80 -26.52 10.97 -26.54
CA PHE A 80 -25.77 9.98 -25.78
C PHE A 80 -25.05 10.67 -24.63
N ALA A 81 -24.86 9.94 -23.53
CA ALA A 81 -24.12 10.41 -22.39
C ALA A 81 -23.08 9.38 -21.95
N SER A 82 -21.90 9.87 -21.59
CA SER A 82 -20.87 9.12 -20.87
C SER A 82 -20.65 9.81 -19.53
N ARG A 83 -20.84 9.07 -18.43
CA ARG A 83 -20.63 9.58 -17.08
C ARG A 83 -19.24 9.15 -16.60
N PHE A 84 -18.47 10.09 -16.11
CA PHE A 84 -17.15 9.87 -15.55
C PHE A 84 -17.24 10.11 -14.05
N THR A 85 -16.77 9.16 -13.25
CA THR A 85 -16.78 9.23 -11.79
C THR A 85 -15.44 8.79 -11.22
N VAL A 86 -15.15 9.28 -10.01
CA VAL A 86 -14.05 8.80 -9.19
C VAL A 86 -14.63 7.99 -8.03
N GLY A 87 -14.08 6.81 -7.79
CA GLY A 87 -14.42 5.98 -6.64
C GLY A 87 -13.17 5.53 -5.89
N GLU A 88 -13.23 5.45 -4.57
CA GLU A 88 -12.18 4.79 -3.79
C GLU A 88 -12.22 3.28 -4.05
N LEU A 89 -11.08 2.68 -4.36
CA LEU A 89 -10.96 1.24 -4.57
C LEU A 89 -10.85 0.55 -3.21
N LEU A 90 -11.92 -0.15 -2.83
CA LEU A 90 -12.00 -0.84 -1.53
C LEU A 90 -11.51 -2.29 -1.59
N ALA A 91 -11.73 -2.96 -2.72
CA ALA A 91 -11.31 -4.33 -2.94
C ALA A 91 -11.16 -4.60 -4.44
N ASP A 92 -10.12 -5.34 -4.79
CA ASP A 92 -9.91 -5.91 -6.12
C ASP A 92 -9.57 -7.40 -5.93
N SER A 93 -10.39 -8.27 -6.53
CA SER A 93 -10.26 -9.72 -6.39
C SER A 93 -9.03 -10.29 -7.09
N ASP A 94 -8.48 -9.56 -8.06
CA ASP A 94 -7.29 -9.96 -8.82
C ASP A 94 -6.08 -9.06 -8.50
N ALA A 95 -6.14 -8.34 -7.38
CA ALA A 95 -5.02 -7.52 -6.93
C ALA A 95 -3.78 -8.39 -6.70
N PRO A 96 -2.60 -8.00 -7.22
CA PRO A 96 -1.36 -8.67 -6.89
C PRO A 96 -1.18 -8.75 -5.37
N PRO A 97 -0.69 -9.87 -4.83
CA PRO A 97 -0.42 -9.97 -3.39
C PRO A 97 0.51 -8.82 -2.99
N ALA A 98 0.17 -8.15 -1.89
CA ALA A 98 0.97 -7.05 -1.38
C ALA A 98 2.43 -7.51 -1.24
N PRO A 99 3.42 -6.72 -1.69
CA PRO A 99 4.82 -7.11 -1.59
C PRO A 99 5.11 -7.42 -0.12
N GLU A 100 5.59 -8.64 0.15
CA GLU A 100 5.96 -9.02 1.50
C GLU A 100 6.89 -7.95 2.06
N PRO A 101 6.65 -7.45 3.28
CA PRO A 101 7.57 -6.52 3.90
C PRO A 101 8.90 -7.25 3.95
N VAL A 102 9.85 -6.82 3.12
CA VAL A 102 11.22 -7.30 3.17
C VAL A 102 11.67 -6.90 4.56
N ALA A 103 11.60 -7.84 5.50
CA ALA A 103 12.18 -7.68 6.80
C ALA A 103 13.60 -7.23 6.51
N ALA A 104 13.93 -5.99 6.90
CA ALA A 104 15.26 -5.46 6.75
C ALA A 104 16.17 -6.55 7.32
N ARG A 105 16.93 -7.22 6.44
CA ARG A 105 17.92 -8.20 6.89
C ARG A 105 18.79 -7.40 7.83
N SER A 106 18.68 -7.68 9.14
CA SER A 106 19.65 -7.21 10.10
C SER A 106 21.00 -7.56 9.49
N ALA A 107 21.78 -6.53 9.14
CA ALA A 107 23.11 -6.74 8.61
C ALA A 107 23.82 -7.73 9.53
N PRO A 108 24.48 -8.77 8.99
CA PRO A 108 25.19 -9.72 9.83
C PRO A 108 26.21 -8.93 10.68
N PRO A 109 26.34 -9.26 11.99
CA PRO A 109 27.38 -8.66 12.80
C PRO A 109 28.75 -8.92 12.13
N PRO A 110 29.70 -7.97 12.19
CA PRO A 110 30.99 -8.13 11.52
C PRO A 110 31.73 -9.36 12.07
N ASP A 111 32.24 -10.20 11.16
CA ASP A 111 33.07 -11.38 11.45
C ASP A 111 34.29 -10.99 12.28
N VAL A 112 34.41 -11.54 13.48
CA VAL A 112 35.66 -11.59 14.24
C VAL A 112 36.38 -12.90 13.89
N PRO A 113 37.60 -12.87 13.32
CA PRO A 113 38.34 -14.08 12.96
C PRO A 113 38.73 -14.92 14.18
N ASP A 114 38.68 -16.24 13.97
CA ASP A 114 38.93 -17.30 14.95
C ASP A 114 40.43 -17.65 15.09
N GLU A 115 40.84 -17.89 16.34
CA GLU A 115 41.95 -18.74 16.84
C GLU A 115 43.45 -18.42 16.55
N PRO A 116 44.45 -18.93 17.36
CA PRO A 116 44.42 -20.22 18.08
C PRO A 116 44.97 -20.31 19.53
N ALA A 117 44.44 -21.34 20.20
CA ALA A 117 45.07 -22.31 21.11
C ALA A 117 45.86 -21.88 22.37
N ALA A 118 45.41 -22.49 23.48
CA ALA A 118 45.89 -22.45 24.86
C ALA A 118 47.34 -22.96 25.08
N PRO A 119 47.83 -22.94 26.34
CA PRO A 119 47.66 -24.17 27.12
C PRO A 119 47.25 -24.01 28.60
N ALA A 120 46.71 -25.12 29.08
CA ALA A 120 46.17 -25.47 30.39
C ALA A 120 46.93 -25.00 31.64
N VAL A 121 46.17 -24.66 32.70
CA VAL A 121 46.45 -25.07 34.10
C VAL A 121 45.12 -25.18 34.87
N ALA A 122 44.75 -26.38 35.31
CA ALA A 122 43.93 -26.62 36.52
C ALA A 122 44.92 -26.83 37.70
N PRO A 123 44.57 -26.68 39.00
CA PRO A 123 43.26 -26.93 39.60
C PRO A 123 42.84 -26.03 40.79
N GLY A 124 41.59 -26.18 41.25
CA GLY A 124 41.27 -26.09 42.68
C GLY A 124 40.52 -24.83 43.16
N GLY A 125 39.45 -25.07 43.91
CA GLY A 125 38.78 -24.05 44.74
C GLY A 125 37.28 -24.29 44.78
N ALA A 126 36.76 -24.55 45.98
CA ALA A 126 35.41 -25.02 46.23
C ALA A 126 34.31 -24.00 45.91
N ASP A 127 33.13 -24.50 45.55
CA ASP A 127 31.84 -23.83 45.72
C ASP A 127 31.67 -23.47 47.21
N GLU A 128 31.69 -22.18 47.55
CA GLU A 128 31.13 -21.68 48.81
C GLU A 128 29.65 -21.34 48.55
N PRO A 129 28.69 -21.84 49.36
CA PRO A 129 27.30 -21.40 49.24
C PRO A 129 27.16 -19.95 49.76
N ASP A 130 26.53 -19.08 48.96
CA ASP A 130 26.25 -17.69 49.31
C ASP A 130 25.41 -17.60 50.60
N GLU A 131 25.98 -17.05 51.67
CA GLU A 131 25.28 -16.81 52.95
C GLU A 131 24.21 -15.73 52.76
N LEU A 132 22.94 -16.06 53.01
CA LEU A 132 21.79 -15.17 52.88
C LEU A 132 21.43 -14.57 54.25
N ASP A 133 21.05 -13.29 54.29
CA ASP A 133 20.54 -12.64 55.50
C ASP A 133 19.11 -13.10 55.84
N GLU A 134 18.56 -12.62 56.97
CA GLU A 134 17.21 -12.98 57.45
C GLU A 134 16.09 -12.58 56.46
N ASP A 135 16.38 -11.71 55.49
CA ASP A 135 15.47 -11.30 54.41
C ASP A 135 15.73 -12.05 53.08
N GLY A 136 16.65 -13.02 53.06
CA GLY A 136 16.94 -13.90 51.93
C GLY A 136 17.84 -13.29 50.86
N ILE A 137 18.57 -12.21 51.16
CA ILE A 137 19.50 -11.54 50.23
C ILE A 137 20.94 -11.95 50.56
N PRO A 138 21.82 -12.20 49.57
CA PRO A 138 23.21 -12.55 49.82
C PRO A 138 23.94 -11.46 50.61
N VAL A 139 24.45 -11.81 51.78
CA VAL A 139 25.22 -10.95 52.70
C VAL A 139 26.51 -10.48 52.02
N ARG A 140 27.09 -11.31 51.16
CA ARG A 140 28.17 -10.91 50.26
C ARG A 140 27.61 -10.87 48.83
N PRO A 141 27.48 -9.70 48.23
CA PRO A 141 26.95 -9.63 46.89
C PRO A 141 28.01 -10.11 45.89
N ALA A 142 27.60 -10.89 44.88
CA ALA A 142 28.45 -11.59 43.90
C ALA A 142 29.34 -10.69 43.00
N TRP A 143 29.34 -9.37 43.23
CA TRP A 143 30.20 -8.38 42.55
C TRP A 143 31.38 -7.90 43.42
N LEU A 144 31.39 -8.20 44.73
CA LEU A 144 32.46 -7.80 45.65
C LEU A 144 33.63 -8.81 45.57
N GLY A 145 34.56 -8.53 44.65
CA GLY A 145 35.71 -9.41 44.34
C GLY A 145 36.04 -9.48 42.86
N ARG A 146 35.21 -8.90 41.98
CA ARG A 146 35.52 -8.81 40.54
C ARG A 146 36.53 -7.69 40.25
N THR A 147 37.80 -7.91 40.57
CA THR A 147 38.90 -7.26 39.83
C THR A 147 39.10 -8.03 38.53
N GLY A 148 38.49 -7.56 37.45
CA GLY A 148 38.70 -8.13 36.12
C GLY A 148 37.43 -8.15 35.26
N ARG A 149 37.45 -7.29 34.25
CA ARG A 149 36.54 -7.20 33.09
C ARG A 149 36.42 -8.54 32.34
N PRO A 150 35.34 -8.80 31.58
CA PRO A 150 35.03 -8.06 30.33
C PRO A 150 33.75 -7.22 30.34
#